data_AF-A0A537TMK8-F1
#
_entry.id   AF-A0A537TMK8-F1
#
_cell.length_a   1.000
_cell.length_b   1.000
_cell.length_c   1.000
_cell.angle_alpha   90.00
_cell.angle_beta   90.00
_cell.angle_gamma   90.00
#
_symmetry.space_group_name_H-M   'P 1'
#
loop_
_entity.id
_entity.type
_entity.pdbx_description
1 polymer ?
#
loop_
_entity_poly.entity_id
_entity_poly.type
_entity_poly.pdbx_seq_one_letter_code
_entity_poly.pdbx_strand_id
1 'polypeptide(L)'
;MNVNVSAKTGESSIACAAATHIAAALPQIAWGLTLANAGLSEDVTAQPLRIAQGHVEVSDRPGLGIEVDEERLRRFRRGGPVRQVA
;
A
#
# COMPACT_ATOMS: atom_id res chain seq x y z
N MET A 1 -7.53 -8.73 22.41
CA MET A 1 -7.93 -7.54 21.62
C MET A 1 -8.06 -7.99 20.18
N ASN A 2 -9.14 -7.64 19.50
CA ASN A 2 -9.35 -8.00 18.10
C ASN A 2 -9.08 -6.76 17.24
N VAL A 3 -8.07 -6.84 16.38
CA VAL A 3 -7.62 -5.72 15.55
C VAL A 3 -7.94 -6.01 14.08
N ASN A 4 -8.36 -4.98 13.36
CA ASN A 4 -8.55 -4.99 11.92
C ASN A 4 -7.47 -4.14 11.25
N VAL A 5 -6.89 -4.64 10.16
CA VAL A 5 -5.95 -3.87 9.34
C VAL A 5 -6.55 -3.72 7.95
N SER A 6 -6.78 -2.48 7.54
CA SER A 6 -7.46 -2.16 6.30
C SER A 6 -6.83 -0.94 5.65
N ALA A 7 -6.36 -1.11 4.42
CA ALA A 7 -6.13 0.02 3.53
C ALA A 7 -7.49 0.50 3.03
N LYS A 8 -7.74 1.81 3.14
CA LYS A 8 -9.02 2.40 2.75
C LYS A 8 -9.26 2.22 1.24
N THR A 9 -10.52 2.28 0.82
CA THR A 9 -10.90 2.23 -0.59
C THR A 9 -10.24 3.36 -1.38
N GLY A 10 -9.65 3.04 -2.54
CA GLY A 10 -8.98 4.00 -3.41
C GLY A 10 -7.51 4.26 -3.05
N GLU A 11 -6.96 3.50 -2.11
CA GLU A 11 -5.54 3.60 -1.74
C GLU A 11 -4.61 2.89 -2.73
N SER A 12 -3.39 3.41 -2.89
CA SER A 12 -2.36 2.85 -3.77
C SER A 12 -1.59 1.68 -3.15
N SER A 13 -0.73 1.05 -3.95
CA SER A 13 0.18 0.02 -3.48
C SER A 13 1.12 0.49 -2.37
N ILE A 14 1.35 1.81 -2.23
CA ILE A 14 2.14 2.38 -1.13
C ILE A 14 1.46 2.13 0.22
N ALA A 15 0.21 2.55 0.37
CA ALA A 15 -0.55 2.35 1.60
C ALA A 15 -0.84 0.86 1.85
N CYS A 16 -1.08 0.09 0.78
CA CYS A 16 -1.29 -1.35 0.88
C CYS A 16 -0.03 -2.09 1.36
N ALA A 17 1.17 -1.70 0.90
CA ALA A 17 2.42 -2.26 1.40
C ALA A 17 2.63 -1.94 2.89
N ALA A 18 2.36 -0.70 3.31
CA ALA A 18 2.42 -0.32 4.73
C ALA A 18 1.45 -1.15 5.58
N ALA A 19 0.20 -1.32 5.13
CA ALA A 19 -0.79 -2.17 5.80
C ALA A 19 -0.34 -3.64 5.87
N THR A 20 0.33 -4.14 4.83
CA THR A 20 0.90 -5.50 4.79
C THR A 20 1.99 -5.70 5.84
N HIS A 21 2.93 -4.75 5.98
CA HIS A 21 3.93 -4.79 7.04
C HIS A 21 3.31 -4.72 8.45
N ILE A 22 2.31 -3.86 8.66
CA ILE A 22 1.59 -3.78 9.94
C ILE A 22 0.91 -5.10 10.26
N ALA A 23 0.19 -5.69 9.30
CA ALA A 23 -0.49 -6.97 9.50
C ALA A 23 0.49 -8.10 9.83
N ALA A 24 1.66 -8.14 9.18
CA ALA A 24 2.69 -9.14 9.43
C ALA A 24 3.35 -9.01 10.81
N ALA A 25 3.42 -7.79 11.35
CA ALA A 25 3.98 -7.54 12.68
C ALA A 25 3.00 -7.80 13.83
N LEU A 26 1.70 -7.93 13.56
CA LEU A 26 0.68 -8.17 14.57
C LEU A 26 0.58 -9.66 14.94
N PRO A 27 0.46 -9.98 16.24
CA PRO A 27 0.31 -11.37 16.68
C PRO A 27 -1.01 -12.02 16.23
N GLN A 28 -2.04 -11.22 15.94
CA GLN A 28 -3.29 -11.69 15.33
C GLN A 28 -4.03 -10.56 14.60
N ILE A 29 -4.77 -10.92 13.55
CA ILE A 29 -5.75 -10.05 12.88
C ILE A 29 -7.10 -10.78 12.82
N ALA A 30 -8.20 -10.07 13.11
CA ALA A 30 -9.50 -10.71 13.36
C ALA A 30 -10.30 -11.02 12.08
N TRP A 31 -10.14 -10.22 11.03
CA TRP A 31 -10.92 -10.30 9.78
C TRP A 31 -10.06 -10.30 8.52
N GLY A 32 -8.80 -10.72 8.67
CA GLY A 32 -7.82 -10.66 7.58
C GLY A 32 -7.33 -9.24 7.29
N LEU A 33 -6.62 -9.11 6.17
CA LEU A 33 -6.04 -7.87 5.68
C LEU A 33 -6.84 -7.40 4.46
N THR A 34 -7.35 -6.17 4.51
CA THR A 34 -8.05 -5.57 3.37
C THR A 34 -7.11 -4.66 2.60
N LEU A 35 -6.91 -4.93 1.31
CA LEU A 35 -6.09 -4.14 0.40
C LEU A 35 -6.96 -3.64 -0.76
N ALA A 36 -6.71 -2.41 -1.22
CA ALA A 36 -7.60 -1.71 -2.16
C ALA A 36 -6.93 -1.33 -3.50
N ASN A 37 -5.61 -1.52 -3.64
CA ASN A 37 -4.85 -1.07 -4.81
C ASN A 37 -5.33 -1.70 -6.12
N ALA A 38 -5.87 -2.93 -6.09
CA ALA A 38 -6.42 -3.60 -7.26
C ALA A 38 -7.65 -2.89 -7.88
N GLY A 39 -8.29 -1.97 -7.13
CA GLY A 39 -9.40 -1.16 -7.63
C GLY A 39 -8.97 0.10 -8.40
N LEU A 40 -7.67 0.42 -8.42
CA LEU A 40 -7.15 1.56 -9.18
C LEU A 40 -7.03 1.20 -10.66
N SER A 41 -7.41 2.13 -11.54
CA SER A 41 -7.14 1.98 -12.97
C SER A 41 -5.64 2.00 -13.29
N GLU A 42 -4.86 2.72 -12.49
CA GLU A 42 -3.41 2.85 -12.63
C GLU A 42 -2.80 3.14 -11.25
N ASP A 43 -1.73 2.42 -10.92
CA ASP A 43 -0.98 2.63 -9.67
C ASP A 43 0.26 3.49 -9.93
N VAL A 44 0.67 4.26 -8.92
CA VAL A 44 1.89 5.08 -8.95
C VAL A 44 3.16 4.27 -8.73
N THR A 45 3.06 2.97 -8.38
CA THR A 45 4.23 2.09 -8.28
C THR A 45 4.59 1.46 -9.63
N ALA A 46 5.88 1.17 -9.83
CA ALA A 46 6.38 0.47 -11.02
C ALA A 46 5.76 -0.94 -11.13
N GLN A 47 5.62 -1.61 -9.99
CA GLN A 47 4.95 -2.89 -9.85
C GLN A 47 3.87 -2.77 -8.76
N PRO A 48 2.58 -2.87 -9.11
CA PRO A 48 1.51 -2.88 -8.12
C PRO A 48 1.65 -4.07 -7.16
N LEU A 49 1.29 -3.87 -5.89
CA LEU A 49 1.29 -4.91 -4.89
C LEU A 49 0.36 -6.05 -5.32
N ARG A 50 0.91 -7.26 -5.40
CA ARG A 50 0.20 -8.41 -5.95
C ARG A 50 -0.57 -9.15 -4.86
N ILE A 51 -1.88 -9.26 -5.03
CA ILE A 51 -2.75 -10.13 -4.25
C ILE A 51 -3.02 -11.37 -5.09
N ALA A 52 -2.62 -12.55 -4.62
CA ALA A 52 -2.79 -13.79 -5.33
C ALA A 52 -3.34 -14.86 -4.39
N GLN A 53 -4.38 -15.58 -4.83
CA GLN A 53 -4.99 -16.67 -4.06
C GLN A 53 -5.40 -16.28 -2.63
N GLY A 54 -5.88 -15.04 -2.44
CA GLY A 54 -6.27 -14.50 -1.13
C GLY A 54 -5.10 -14.11 -0.21
N HIS A 55 -3.87 -14.12 -0.72
CA HIS A 55 -2.67 -13.80 0.04
C HIS A 55 -1.90 -12.64 -0.62
N VAL A 56 -1.05 -12.01 0.19
CA VAL A 56 -0.08 -11.00 -0.23
C VAL A 56 1.26 -11.38 0.40
N GLU A 57 2.34 -11.18 -0.35
CA GLU A 57 3.69 -11.38 0.17
C GLU A 57 4.19 -10.09 0.84
N VAL A 58 4.85 -10.25 1.98
CA VAL A 58 5.59 -9.17 2.63
C VAL A 58 6.95 -9.11 1.97
N SER A 59 7.39 -7.92 1.53
CA SER A 59 8.70 -7.77 0.92
C SER A 59 9.82 -7.78 1.97
N ASP A 60 10.90 -8.51 1.70
CA ASP A 60 12.15 -8.47 2.49
C ASP A 60 13.10 -7.33 2.09
N ARG A 61 12.77 -6.57 1.04
CA ARG A 61 13.54 -5.37 0.65
C ARG A 61 13.38 -4.24 1.68
N PRO A 62 14.38 -3.34 1.83
CA PRO A 62 14.31 -2.22 2.77
C PRO A 62 13.08 -1.32 2.60
N GLY A 63 12.64 -0.73 3.71
CA GLY A 63 11.50 0.18 3.74
C GLY A 63 10.17 -0.53 3.47
N LEU A 64 9.32 0.06 2.64
CA LEU A 64 8.05 -0.56 2.21
C LEU A 64 8.24 -1.65 1.14
N GLY A 65 9.45 -1.84 0.64
CA GLY A 65 9.73 -2.84 -0.38
C GLY A 65 8.99 -2.62 -1.70
N ILE A 66 8.66 -1.36 -2.03
CA ILE A 66 8.02 -0.94 -3.28
C ILE A 66 8.91 0.03 -4.05
N GLU A 67 8.70 0.09 -5.36
CA GLU A 67 9.37 1.04 -6.25
C GLU A 67 8.34 1.96 -6.88
N VAL A 68 8.56 3.26 -6.81
CA VAL A 68 7.66 4.29 -7.36
C VAL A 68 7.99 4.50 -8.83
N ASP A 69 6.95 4.56 -9.67
CA ASP A 69 7.08 5.02 -11.04
C ASP A 69 7.00 6.55 -11.05
N GLU A 70 8.16 7.19 -11.16
CA GLU A 70 8.29 8.65 -11.12
C GLU A 70 7.59 9.35 -12.29
N GLU A 71 7.39 8.68 -13.42
CA GLU A 71 6.66 9.24 -14.56
C GLU A 71 5.16 9.26 -14.27
N ARG A 72 4.61 8.14 -13.79
CA ARG A 72 3.20 8.06 -13.35
C ARG A 72 2.93 9.02 -12.20
N LEU A 73 3.83 9.09 -11.22
CA LEU A 73 3.71 10.03 -10.11
C LEU A 73 3.60 11.47 -10.61
N ARG A 74 4.47 11.89 -11.54
CA ARG A 74 4.42 13.23 -12.15
C ARG A 74 3.11 13.48 -12.89
N ARG A 75 2.57 12.49 -13.61
CA ARG A 75 1.30 12.59 -14.33
C ARG A 75 0.09 12.75 -13.39
N PHE A 76 0.08 12.05 -12.27
CA PHE A 76 -1.02 12.11 -11.30
C PHE A 76 -0.91 13.26 -10.32
N ARG A 77 0.28 13.86 -10.17
CA ARG A 77 0.50 15.01 -9.29
C ARG A 77 -0.52 16.11 -9.56
N ARG A 78 -1.17 16.57 -8.51
CA ARG A 78 -2.05 17.75 -8.52
C ARG A 78 -1.35 18.85 -7.72
N GLY A 79 -1.46 20.10 -8.19
CA GLY A 79 -0.92 21.25 -7.47
C GLY A 79 -1.66 21.45 -6.14
N GLY A 80 -0.93 21.84 -5.10
CA GLY A 80 -1.48 22.15 -3.77
C GLY A 80 -0.37 22.68 -2.86
N PRO A 81 -0.71 23.37 -1.76
CA PRO A 81 0.28 23.85 -0.80
C PRO A 81 1.03 22.66 -0.19
N VAL A 82 2.34 22.57 -0.46
CA VAL A 82 3.21 21.57 0.15
C VAL A 82 3.67 22.13 1.50
N ARG A 83 3.19 21.54 2.60
CA ARG A 83 3.81 21.76 3.90
C ARG A 83 4.97 20.78 4.04
N GLN A 84 6.19 21.28 4.03
CA GLN A 84 7.32 20.47 4.47
C GLN A 84 7.21 20.25 5.98
N VAL A 85 7.35 18.98 6.38
CA VAL A 85 7.48 18.59 7.78
C VAL A 85 8.94 18.16 7.93
N ALA A 86 9.69 18.88 8.76
CA ALA A 86 11.07 18.56 9.10
C ALA A 86 11.13 17.42 10.12
#